data_AF-A0AA88ZHC6-F1
#
_entry.id   AF-A0AA88ZHC6-F1
#
_cell.length_a   1.000
_cell.length_b   1.000
_cell.length_c   1.000
_cell.angle_alpha   90.00
_cell.angle_beta   90.00
_cell.angle_gamma   90.00
#
_symmetry.space_group_name_H-M   'P 1'
#
loop_
_entity.id
_entity.type
_entity.pdbx_description
1 polymer ?
#
loop_
_entity_poly.entity_id
_entity_poly.type
_entity_poly.pdbx_seq_one_letter_code
_entity_poly.pdbx_strand_id
1 'polypeptide(L)'
;MKKIAFILFLSILSNSVFPNTNFNTVSSGVFDDFALTITATNGTVLKLIANEETDQNSFQSGQVVCWVTRPAVGYKFSHWTGNVSWNRLMANVVMTRTKTVTAVFEKDY
;
A
#
# COMPACT_ATOMS: atom_id res chain seq x y z
N MET A 1 -19.39 23.51 18.93
CA MET A 1 -18.75 22.48 18.08
C MET A 1 -17.60 23.17 17.34
N LYS A 2 -16.43 23.21 17.98
CA LYS A 2 -15.37 24.21 17.72
C LYS A 2 -14.34 23.67 16.71
N LYS A 3 -14.20 24.38 15.58
CA LYS A 3 -12.97 24.41 14.78
C LYS A 3 -11.86 25.02 15.64
N ILE A 4 -10.59 24.57 15.54
CA ILE A 4 -9.35 25.35 15.72
C ILE A 4 -8.16 24.43 15.41
N ALA A 5 -7.36 24.80 14.42
CA ALA A 5 -5.97 24.40 14.31
C ALA A 5 -5.13 25.41 15.11
N PHE A 6 -4.17 24.97 15.92
CA PHE A 6 -3.19 25.85 16.57
C PHE A 6 -1.81 25.19 16.53
N ILE A 7 -0.91 25.81 15.76
CA ILE A 7 0.50 25.46 15.64
C ILE A 7 1.21 25.90 16.94
N LEU A 8 1.99 25.02 17.55
CA LEU A 8 2.97 25.38 18.56
C LEU A 8 4.36 25.08 17.99
N PHE A 9 5.06 26.11 17.55
CA PHE A 9 6.50 26.07 17.30
C PHE A 9 7.19 26.39 18.63
N LEU A 10 7.64 25.38 19.37
CA LEU A 10 8.53 25.58 20.52
C LEU A 10 9.95 25.19 20.09
N SER A 11 10.79 26.21 19.97
CA SER A 11 12.21 26.13 19.65
C SER A 11 12.98 25.20 20.58
N ILE A 12 13.75 24.29 19.97
CA ILE A 12 14.90 23.53 20.45
C ILE A 12 15.59 24.01 21.74
N LEU A 13 15.79 23.07 22.67
CA LEU A 13 17.01 23.01 23.47
C LEU A 13 17.78 21.76 23.02
N SER A 14 18.79 21.98 22.18
CA SER A 14 19.80 20.99 21.87
C SER A 14 20.52 20.59 23.15
N ASN A 15 20.68 19.28 23.37
CA ASN A 15 21.91 18.60 23.81
C ASN A 15 21.59 17.14 24.10
N SER A 16 21.72 16.29 23.08
CA SER A 16 21.92 14.85 23.29
C SER A 16 23.31 14.52 22.80
N VAL A 17 24.27 14.52 23.72
CA VAL A 17 25.60 13.97 23.52
C VAL A 17 25.43 12.46 23.38
N PHE A 18 25.35 11.96 22.16
CA PHE A 18 25.50 10.53 21.92
C PHE A 18 27.00 10.22 21.82
N PRO A 19 27.52 9.24 22.58
CA PRO A 19 28.92 8.85 22.49
C PRO A 19 29.22 8.31 21.09
N ASN A 20 30.40 8.67 20.59
CA ASN A 20 30.98 8.17 19.36
C ASN A 20 30.93 6.63 19.30
N THR A 21 30.02 6.11 18.49
CA THR A 21 30.26 4.85 17.79
C THR A 21 30.59 5.22 16.37
N ASN A 22 31.69 4.67 15.84
CA ASN A 22 31.87 4.55 14.40
C ASN A 22 30.63 3.84 13.85
N PHE A 23 29.62 4.60 13.48
CA PHE A 23 28.50 4.08 12.72
C PHE A 23 29.04 3.97 11.31
N ASN A 24 29.77 2.88 11.07
CA ASN A 24 29.94 2.36 9.74
C ASN A 24 28.50 2.15 9.27
N THR A 25 28.00 3.08 8.46
CA THR A 25 26.65 3.05 7.89
C THR A 25 26.62 1.82 7.00
N VAL A 26 26.36 0.65 7.61
CA VAL A 26 25.92 -0.55 6.91
C VAL A 26 24.60 -0.15 6.28
N SER A 27 24.72 0.25 5.01
CA SER A 27 23.68 0.49 4.03
C SER A 27 22.36 0.93 4.67
N SER A 28 22.10 2.25 4.66
CA SER A 28 20.71 2.68 4.46
C SER A 28 20.27 1.98 3.19
N GLY A 29 19.60 0.83 3.35
CA GLY A 29 19.14 0.02 2.24
C GLY A 29 18.29 0.94 1.38
N VAL A 30 18.82 1.36 0.24
CA VAL A 30 18.02 1.99 -0.80
C VAL A 30 17.15 0.85 -1.31
N PHE A 31 16.02 0.64 -0.64
CA PHE A 31 15.01 -0.27 -1.13
C PHE A 31 14.42 0.38 -2.37
N ASP A 32 14.43 -0.34 -3.49
CA ASP A 32 13.74 0.10 -4.69
C ASP A 32 12.25 0.24 -4.40
N ASP A 33 11.67 1.32 -4.91
CA ASP A 33 10.23 1.52 -4.89
C ASP A 33 9.60 0.91 -6.15
N PHE A 34 8.50 0.20 -5.95
CA PHE A 34 7.77 -0.46 -7.02
C PHE A 34 6.34 0.06 -7.11
N ALA A 35 5.91 0.36 -8.34
CA ALA A 35 4.55 0.78 -8.59
C ALA A 35 3.58 -0.41 -8.56
N LEU A 36 2.44 -0.23 -7.88
CA LEU A 36 1.33 -1.17 -7.90
C LEU A 36 0.10 -0.50 -8.49
N THR A 37 -0.24 -0.90 -9.71
CA THR A 37 -1.43 -0.43 -10.42
C THR A 37 -2.49 -1.50 -10.33
N ILE A 38 -3.62 -1.18 -9.71
CA ILE A 38 -4.79 -2.05 -9.68
C ILE A 38 -5.92 -1.37 -10.43
N THR A 39 -6.45 -2.05 -11.43
CA THR A 39 -7.63 -1.60 -12.18
C THR A 39 -8.82 -2.51 -11.87
N ALA A 40 -10.00 -1.93 -11.80
CA ALA A 40 -11.25 -2.63 -11.56
C ALA A 40 -12.36 -1.97 -12.38
N THR A 41 -13.19 -2.77 -13.02
CA THR A 41 -14.39 -2.29 -13.74
C THR A 41 -15.60 -2.99 -13.15
N ASN A 42 -16.65 -2.24 -12.80
CA ASN A 42 -17.84 -2.76 -12.11
C ASN A 42 -17.58 -3.31 -10.70
N GLY A 43 -16.59 -2.74 -10.02
CA GLY A 43 -16.27 -3.02 -8.62
C GLY A 43 -15.19 -2.07 -8.11
N THR A 44 -14.82 -2.21 -6.85
CA THR A 44 -13.73 -1.47 -6.23
C THR A 44 -12.70 -2.42 -5.64
N VAL A 45 -11.43 -1.99 -5.60
CA VAL A 45 -10.37 -2.71 -4.89
C VAL A 45 -9.77 -1.79 -3.85
N LEU A 46 -9.81 -2.22 -2.60
CA LEU A 46 -9.16 -1.54 -1.48
C LEU A 46 -7.75 -2.10 -1.33
N LYS A 47 -6.78 -1.21 -1.06
CA LYS A 47 -5.40 -1.58 -0.73
C LYS A 47 -5.20 -1.36 0.76
N LEU A 48 -4.61 -2.34 1.42
CA LEU A 48 -4.33 -2.32 2.85
C LEU A 48 -2.83 -2.54 3.08
N ILE A 49 -2.20 -1.68 3.87
CA ILE A 49 -0.88 -1.91 4.47
C ILE A 49 -1.09 -2.01 5.97
N ALA A 50 -0.58 -3.06 6.63
CA ALA A 50 -0.77 -3.26 8.06
C ALA A 50 -2.24 -3.17 8.53
N ASN A 51 -3.17 -3.58 7.67
CA ASN A 51 -4.63 -3.50 7.85
C ASN A 51 -5.24 -2.09 7.80
N GLU A 52 -4.49 -1.09 7.36
CA GLU A 52 -4.97 0.27 7.13
C GLU A 52 -5.11 0.56 5.64
N GLU A 53 -6.23 1.21 5.25
CA GLU A 53 -6.46 1.62 3.86
C GLU A 53 -5.44 2.66 3.41
N THR A 54 -4.98 2.52 2.16
CA THR A 54 -4.02 3.44 1.55
C THR A 54 -4.36 3.71 0.09
N ASP A 55 -4.19 4.96 -0.32
CA ASP A 55 -4.25 5.38 -1.72
C ASP A 55 -2.86 5.40 -2.38
N GLN A 56 -1.85 4.86 -1.70
CA GLN A 56 -0.51 4.77 -2.25
C GLN A 56 -0.48 3.86 -3.50
N ASN A 57 0.34 4.27 -4.46
CA ASN A 57 0.60 3.54 -5.70
C ASN A 57 2.06 3.08 -5.81
N SER A 58 2.91 3.45 -4.85
CA SER A 58 4.32 3.09 -4.79
C SER A 58 4.64 2.49 -3.43
N PHE A 59 5.38 1.39 -3.43
CA PHE A 59 5.63 0.57 -2.24
C PHE A 59 7.08 0.08 -2.27
N GLN A 60 7.70 0.00 -1.10
CA GLN A 60 9.10 -0.44 -1.00
C GLN A 60 9.24 -1.92 -1.34
N SER A 61 10.40 -2.30 -1.86
CA SER A 61 10.77 -3.69 -2.06
C SER A 61 10.61 -4.50 -0.76
N GLY A 62 9.92 -5.64 -0.85
CA GLY A 62 9.62 -6.51 0.29
C GLY A 62 8.37 -6.14 1.08
N GLN A 63 7.74 -4.99 0.81
CA GLN A 63 6.50 -4.59 1.48
C GLN A 63 5.35 -5.52 1.10
N VAL A 64 4.52 -5.85 2.09
CA VAL A 64 3.31 -6.68 1.90
C VAL A 64 2.10 -5.78 1.79
N VAL A 65 1.42 -5.84 0.65
CA VAL A 65 0.16 -5.14 0.40
C VAL A 65 -0.95 -6.18 0.35
N CYS A 66 -1.99 -6.01 1.15
CA CYS A 66 -3.21 -6.80 1.05
C CYS A 66 -4.21 -6.05 0.16
N TRP A 67 -4.89 -6.76 -0.73
CA TRP A 67 -6.03 -6.19 -1.46
C TRP A 67 -7.34 -6.85 -1.05
N VAL A 68 -8.42 -6.08 -1.13
CA VAL A 68 -9.77 -6.55 -0.90
C VAL A 68 -10.66 -6.10 -2.06
N THR A 69 -11.22 -7.06 -2.78
CA THR A 69 -12.19 -6.77 -3.85
C THR A 69 -13.60 -6.62 -3.29
N ARG A 70 -14.30 -5.57 -3.73
CA ARG A 70 -15.71 -5.35 -3.43
C ARG A 70 -16.48 -5.21 -4.75
N PRO A 71 -17.24 -6.23 -5.17
CA PRO A 71 -18.08 -6.15 -6.36
C PRO A 71 -19.12 -5.03 -6.25
N ALA A 72 -19.48 -4.40 -7.36
CA ALA A 72 -20.64 -3.52 -7.41
C ALA A 72 -21.96 -4.32 -7.34
N VAL A 73 -23.06 -3.64 -7.03
CA VAL A 73 -24.39 -4.27 -6.98
C VAL A 73 -24.72 -4.90 -8.34
N GLY A 74 -25.13 -6.17 -8.34
CA GLY A 74 -25.43 -6.95 -9.55
C GLY A 74 -24.20 -7.51 -10.27
N TYR A 75 -23.01 -7.45 -9.66
CA TYR A 75 -21.80 -8.05 -10.17
C TYR A 75 -21.17 -8.99 -9.13
N LYS A 76 -20.47 -10.01 -9.61
CA LYS A 76 -19.61 -10.88 -8.83
C LYS A 76 -18.18 -10.80 -9.34
N PHE A 77 -17.23 -10.98 -8.44
CA PHE A 77 -15.84 -11.14 -8.84
C PHE A 77 -15.68 -12.44 -9.64
N SER A 78 -15.08 -12.36 -10.82
CA SER A 78 -14.81 -13.51 -11.67
C SER A 78 -13.37 -14.00 -11.44
N HIS A 79 -12.38 -13.17 -11.79
CA HIS A 79 -10.97 -13.51 -11.65
C HIS A 79 -10.08 -12.26 -11.72
N TRP A 80 -8.82 -12.45 -11.37
CA TRP A 80 -7.77 -11.46 -11.60
C TRP A 80 -7.04 -11.75 -12.91
N THR A 81 -6.58 -10.70 -13.58
CA THR A 81 -5.64 -10.79 -14.71
C THR A 81 -4.41 -9.91 -14.45
N GLY A 82 -3.33 -10.13 -15.21
CA GLY A 82 -2.07 -9.40 -15.07
C GLY A 82 -1.00 -10.16 -14.28
N ASN A 83 -0.26 -9.48 -13.41
CA ASN A 83 0.91 -10.04 -12.71
C ASN A 83 0.59 -10.91 -11.48
N VAL A 84 -0.51 -11.66 -11.53
CA VAL A 84 -0.96 -12.57 -10.48
C VAL A 84 -1.41 -13.90 -11.04
N SER A 85 -1.20 -14.96 -10.26
CA SER A 85 -1.62 -16.32 -10.61
C SER A 85 -2.78 -16.81 -9.73
N TRP A 86 -3.31 -15.95 -8.87
CA TRP A 86 -4.33 -16.28 -7.89
C TRP A 86 -5.67 -15.64 -8.25
N ASN A 87 -6.76 -16.37 -8.04
CA ASN A 87 -8.14 -15.94 -8.27
C ASN A 87 -8.91 -15.77 -6.95
N ARG A 88 -8.31 -15.08 -5.97
CA ARG A 88 -8.90 -14.89 -4.63
C ARG A 88 -9.43 -13.47 -4.45
N LEU A 89 -10.56 -13.32 -3.77
CA LEU A 89 -11.15 -12.02 -3.41
C LEU A 89 -10.20 -11.14 -2.58
N MET A 90 -9.37 -11.80 -1.75
CA MET A 90 -8.38 -11.20 -0.88
C MET A 90 -7.07 -11.98 -0.99
N ALA A 91 -5.95 -11.26 -1.10
CA ALA A 91 -4.62 -11.86 -1.05
C ALA A 91 -3.56 -10.84 -0.64
N ASN A 92 -2.47 -11.37 -0.08
CA ASN A 92 -1.27 -10.62 0.24
C ASN A 92 -0.30 -10.66 -0.93
N VAL A 93 0.31 -9.52 -1.24
CA VAL A 93 1.23 -9.34 -2.35
C VAL A 93 2.53 -8.77 -1.81
N VAL A 94 3.62 -9.49 -2.01
CA VAL A 94 4.95 -8.97 -1.75
C VAL A 94 5.39 -8.16 -2.96
N MET A 95 5.76 -6.90 -2.73
CA MET A 95 6.26 -6.00 -3.76
C MET A 95 7.73 -6.29 -4.01
N THR A 96 8.04 -7.09 -5.04
CA THR A 96 9.42 -7.39 -5.45
C THR A 96 9.77 -6.79 -6.82
N ARG A 97 8.78 -6.17 -7.47
CA ARG A 97 8.84 -5.51 -8.78
C ARG A 97 7.54 -4.75 -9.01
N THR A 98 7.55 -3.81 -9.96
CA THR A 98 6.32 -3.14 -10.43
C THR A 98 5.31 -4.19 -10.92
N LYS A 99 4.06 -4.03 -10.49
CA LYS A 99 2.96 -4.97 -10.77
C LYS A 99 1.75 -4.23 -11.29
N THR A 100 1.15 -4.78 -12.33
CA THR A 100 -0.16 -4.34 -12.86
C THR A 100 -1.14 -5.49 -12.75
N VAL A 101 -2.27 -5.24 -12.10
CA VAL A 101 -3.28 -6.25 -11.79
C VAL A 101 -4.67 -5.69 -12.11
N THR A 102 -5.51 -6.48 -12.76
CA THR A 102 -6.87 -6.08 -13.14
C THR A 102 -7.89 -7.04 -12.51
N ALA A 103 -8.84 -6.51 -11.73
CA ALA A 103 -9.98 -7.26 -11.24
C ALA A 103 -11.09 -7.29 -12.30
N VAL A 104 -11.47 -8.50 -12.71
CA VAL A 104 -12.58 -8.72 -13.64
C VAL A 104 -13.82 -9.11 -12.85
N PHE A 105 -14.90 -8.35 -13.07
CA PHE A 105 -16.21 -8.61 -12.48
C PHE A 105 -17.19 -8.98 -13.58
N GLU A 106 -18.02 -10.00 -13.33
CA GLU A 106 -19.06 -10.47 -14.23
C GLU A 106 -20.42 -10.16 -13.63
N LYS A 107 -21.41 -9.92 -14.49
CA LYS A 107 -22.77 -9.65 -14.04
C LYS A 107 -23.38 -10.90 -13.43
N ASP A 108 -23.98 -10.74 -12.25
CA ASP A 108 -24.66 -11.81 -11.54
C ASP A 108 -26.14 -11.76 -11.95
N TYR A 109 -26.57 -12.73 -12.74
CA TYR A 109 -27.94 -12.86 -13.27
C TYR A 109 -28.71 -13.92 -12.52
#